data_AF-A0A2I7SN68-F1
#
_entry.id   AF-A0A2I7SN68-F1
#
_cell.length_a   1.000
_cell.length_b   1.000
_cell.length_c   1.000
_cell.angle_alpha   90.00
_cell.angle_beta   90.00
_cell.angle_gamma   90.00
#
_symmetry.space_group_name_H-M   'P 1'
#
loop_
_entity.id
_entity.type
_entity.pdbx_description
1 polymer ?
#
loop_
_entity_poly.entity_id
_entity_poly.type
_entity_poly.pdbx_seq_one_letter_code
_entity_poly.pdbx_strand_id
1 'polypeptide(L)'
;MTAVERDYKMSQGRQLYVKGFSLPNISEIIGVGEKTLRDWRDSDNWEEEKELAALKPSNIRRLTLKCALAIEKGEALPYKADDISKIVAAFDRITDSRKKAVYTMESLDGFCEFQTELAAKSKGAKRDDILDSLKAVRVQFDKYITQLLQHD
;
A
#
# COMPACT_ATOMS: atom_id res chain seq x y z
N MET A 1 -24.22 11.12 7.16
CA MET A 1 -23.11 10.76 6.27
C MET A 1 -23.69 10.45 4.91
N THR A 2 -23.22 11.12 3.87
CA THR A 2 -23.63 10.82 2.48
C THR A 2 -23.04 9.48 2.02
N ALA A 3 -23.54 8.90 0.93
CA ALA A 3 -23.00 7.65 0.39
C ALA A 3 -21.51 7.78 0.01
N VAL A 4 -21.13 8.88 -0.61
CA VAL A 4 -19.74 9.16 -1.02
C VAL A 4 -18.82 9.31 0.20
N GLU A 5 -19.25 10.05 1.21
CA GLU A 5 -18.49 10.19 2.46
C GLU A 5 -18.34 8.86 3.19
N ARG A 6 -19.39 8.03 3.17
CA ARG A 6 -19.36 6.69 3.76
C ARG A 6 -18.31 5.84 3.07
N ASP A 7 -18.36 5.75 1.74
CA ASP A 7 -17.47 4.88 0.98
C ASP A 7 -16.02 5.34 1.10
N TYR A 8 -15.78 6.66 1.13
CA TYR A 8 -14.46 7.22 1.40
C TYR A 8 -13.93 6.82 2.78
N LYS A 9 -14.73 7.03 3.84
CA LYS A 9 -14.33 6.68 5.21
C LYS A 9 -14.18 5.17 5.40
N MET A 10 -15.03 4.37 4.76
CA MET A 10 -14.93 2.91 4.77
C MET A 10 -13.63 2.45 4.11
N SER A 11 -13.26 3.04 2.97
CA SER A 11 -11.97 2.78 2.31
C SER A 11 -10.78 3.18 3.18
N GLN A 12 -10.82 4.35 3.82
CA GLN A 12 -9.76 4.77 4.75
C GLN A 12 -9.64 3.84 5.97
N GLY A 13 -10.77 3.45 6.56
CA GLY A 13 -10.81 2.50 7.67
C GLY A 13 -10.20 1.15 7.27
N ARG A 14 -10.58 0.62 6.10
CA ARG A 14 -10.04 -0.62 5.51
C ARG A 14 -8.52 -0.53 5.36
N GLN A 15 -8.01 0.53 4.75
CA GLN A 15 -6.56 0.74 4.57
C GLN A 15 -5.78 0.77 5.89
N LEU A 16 -6.31 1.46 6.91
CA LEU A 16 -5.66 1.52 8.23
C LEU A 16 -5.70 0.17 8.94
N TYR A 17 -6.82 -0.57 8.82
CA TYR A 17 -6.96 -1.91 9.38
C TYR A 17 -5.95 -2.89 8.81
N VAL A 18 -5.82 -2.90 7.48
CA VAL A 18 -4.86 -3.72 6.72
C VAL A 18 -3.42 -3.39 7.13
N LYS A 19 -3.13 -2.12 7.45
CA LYS A 19 -1.83 -1.67 8.00
C LYS A 19 -1.61 -2.05 9.48
N GLY A 20 -2.58 -2.69 10.14
CA GLY A 20 -2.46 -3.23 11.49
C GLY A 20 -2.95 -2.31 12.61
N PHE A 21 -3.63 -1.20 12.29
CA PHE A 21 -4.21 -0.33 13.32
C PHE A 21 -5.43 -1.00 13.98
N SER A 22 -5.61 -0.77 15.28
CA SER A 22 -6.77 -1.25 16.02
C SER A 22 -8.03 -0.44 15.67
N LEU A 23 -9.22 -1.06 15.75
CA LEU A 23 -10.49 -0.35 15.48
C LEU A 23 -10.71 0.90 16.36
N PRO A 24 -10.32 0.92 17.66
CA PRO A 24 -10.34 2.13 18.46
C PRO A 24 -9.48 3.26 17.88
N ASN A 25 -8.22 2.97 17.51
CA ASN A 25 -7.33 3.96 16.92
C ASN A 25 -7.86 4.47 15.57
N ILE A 26 -8.43 3.58 14.75
CA ILE A 26 -9.03 3.97 13.47
C ILE A 26 -10.23 4.87 13.71
N SER A 27 -11.09 4.54 14.67
CA SER A 27 -12.26 5.34 15.06
C SER A 27 -11.86 6.77 15.40
N GLU A 28 -10.78 6.96 16.15
CA GLU A 28 -10.22 8.28 16.47
C GLU A 28 -9.69 9.01 15.23
N ILE A 29 -8.98 8.32 14.33
CA ILE A 29 -8.37 8.92 13.13
C ILE A 29 -9.41 9.39 12.12
N ILE A 30 -10.44 8.57 11.84
CA ILE A 30 -11.41 8.85 10.76
C ILE A 30 -12.74 9.42 11.26
N GLY A 31 -12.95 9.45 12.58
CA GLY A 31 -14.18 9.92 13.22
C GLY A 31 -15.40 9.08 12.83
N VAL A 32 -15.28 7.75 12.89
CA VAL A 32 -16.37 6.78 12.67
C VAL A 32 -16.43 5.86 13.89
N GLY A 33 -17.63 5.69 14.46
CA GLY A 33 -17.79 4.86 15.65
C GLY A 33 -17.34 3.41 15.44
N GLU A 34 -16.73 2.82 16.48
CA GLU A 34 -16.17 1.46 16.44
C GLU A 34 -17.17 0.38 16.01
N LYS A 35 -18.46 0.53 16.38
CA LYS A 35 -19.51 -0.40 15.96
C LYS A 35 -19.66 -0.43 14.45
N THR A 36 -19.71 0.75 13.83
CA THR A 36 -19.79 0.89 12.37
C THR A 36 -18.55 0.34 11.67
N LEU A 37 -17.36 0.58 12.23
CA LEU A 37 -16.12 0.01 11.73
C LEU A 37 -16.10 -1.52 11.80
N ARG A 38 -16.64 -2.10 12.88
CA ARG A 38 -16.76 -3.56 13.04
C ARG A 38 -17.71 -4.15 12.01
N ASP A 39 -18.87 -3.53 11.82
CA ASP A 39 -19.84 -3.97 10.80
C ASP A 39 -19.23 -3.93 9.41
N TRP A 40 -18.48 -2.87 9.07
CA TRP A 40 -17.78 -2.76 7.79
C TRP A 40 -16.71 -3.83 7.62
N ARG A 41 -15.86 -4.02 8.64
CA ARG A 41 -14.81 -5.04 8.65
C ARG A 41 -15.37 -6.42 8.37
N ASP A 42 -16.47 -6.76 9.02
CA ASP A 42 -17.10 -8.08 8.93
C ASP A 42 -17.86 -8.27 7.61
N SER A 43 -18.47 -7.20 7.07
CA SER A 43 -19.23 -7.25 5.81
C SER A 43 -18.37 -7.28 4.54
N ASP A 44 -17.10 -6.89 4.63
CA ASP A 44 -16.30 -6.48 3.47
C ASP A 44 -14.91 -7.16 3.46
N ASN A 45 -14.75 -8.27 4.19
CA ASN A 45 -13.56 -9.14 4.23
C ASN A 45 -12.24 -8.41 4.51
N TRP A 46 -12.24 -7.45 5.43
CA TRP A 46 -11.01 -6.69 5.74
C TRP A 46 -9.90 -7.58 6.33
N GLU A 47 -10.26 -8.68 7.01
CA GLU A 47 -9.28 -9.63 7.52
C GLU A 47 -8.56 -10.39 6.42
N GLU A 48 -9.28 -10.86 5.41
CA GLU A 48 -8.67 -11.54 4.27
C GLU A 48 -7.70 -10.60 3.55
N GLU A 49 -8.09 -9.34 3.33
CA GLU A 49 -7.21 -8.35 2.72
C GLU A 49 -5.96 -8.07 3.58
N LYS A 50 -6.11 -8.05 4.91
CA LYS A 50 -4.99 -7.90 5.85
C LYS A 50 -4.04 -9.09 5.78
N GLU A 51 -4.56 -10.31 5.69
CA GLU A 51 -3.75 -11.52 5.50
C GLU A 51 -2.99 -11.48 4.17
N LEU A 52 -3.66 -11.10 3.08
CA LEU A 52 -3.05 -10.96 1.76
C LEU A 52 -1.98 -9.87 1.75
N ALA A 53 -2.22 -8.72 2.38
CA ALA A 53 -1.23 -7.64 2.50
C ALA A 53 -0.03 -8.03 3.37
N ALA A 54 -0.21 -8.97 4.30
CA ALA A 54 0.87 -9.52 5.11
C ALA A 54 1.74 -10.55 4.36
N LEU A 55 1.34 -11.00 3.16
CA LEU A 55 2.16 -11.89 2.34
C LEU A 55 3.40 -11.14 1.82
N LYS A 56 4.56 -11.50 2.36
CA LYS A 56 5.86 -10.95 1.95
C LYS A 56 6.55 -11.85 0.92
N PRO A 57 7.51 -11.33 0.13
CA PRO A 57 8.35 -12.17 -0.74
C PRO A 57 9.02 -13.34 0.00
N SER A 58 9.34 -13.17 1.28
CA SER A 58 9.86 -14.25 2.14
C SER A 58 8.89 -15.43 2.30
N ASN A 59 7.58 -15.19 2.27
CA ASN A 59 6.56 -16.24 2.33
C ASN A 59 6.59 -17.10 1.05
N ILE A 60 6.81 -16.48 -0.11
CA ILE A 60 6.98 -17.19 -1.39
C ILE A 60 8.31 -17.93 -1.44
N ARG A 61 9.42 -17.31 -1.01
CA ARG A 61 10.73 -17.99 -0.87
C ARG A 61 10.63 -19.25 0.00
N ARG A 62 9.82 -19.22 1.06
CA ARG A 62 9.58 -20.37 1.92
C ARG A 62 8.91 -21.55 1.18
N LEU A 63 8.07 -21.30 0.17
CA LEU A 63 7.47 -22.36 -0.64
C LEU A 63 8.54 -23.11 -1.43
N THR A 64 9.46 -22.36 -2.06
CA THR A 64 10.61 -22.94 -2.78
C THR A 64 11.52 -23.76 -1.87
N LEU A 65 11.83 -23.24 -0.67
CA LEU A 65 12.66 -23.95 0.31
C LEU A 65 12.02 -25.25 0.82
N LYS A 66 10.69 -25.27 0.99
CA LYS A 66 9.96 -26.51 1.37
C LYS A 66 10.08 -27.58 0.30
N CYS A 67 10.02 -27.22 -0.97
CA CYS A 67 10.24 -28.16 -2.07
C CYS A 67 11.69 -28.65 -2.10
N ALA A 68 12.67 -27.78 -1.91
CA ALA A 68 14.08 -28.19 -1.82
C ALA A 68 14.32 -29.19 -0.68
N LEU A 69 13.73 -28.94 0.49
CA LEU A 69 13.80 -29.84 1.64
C LEU A 69 13.15 -31.21 1.37
N ALA A 70 12.01 -31.23 0.68
CA ALA A 70 11.36 -32.49 0.30
C ALA A 70 12.25 -33.31 -0.66
N ILE A 71 12.93 -32.65 -1.60
CA ILE A 71 13.90 -33.30 -2.50
C ILE A 71 15.06 -33.91 -1.71
N GLU A 72 15.65 -33.14 -0.78
CA GLU A 72 16.75 -33.61 0.07
C GLU A 72 16.37 -34.87 0.87
N LYS A 73 15.13 -34.93 1.36
CA LYS A 73 14.61 -36.06 2.13
C LYS A 73 14.08 -37.23 1.29
N GLY A 74 14.03 -37.10 -0.04
CA GLY A 74 13.40 -38.08 -0.93
C GLY A 74 11.87 -38.18 -0.75
N GLU A 75 11.23 -37.13 -0.24
CA GLU A 75 9.79 -37.05 0.00
C GLU A 75 9.04 -36.52 -1.25
N ALA A 76 7.73 -36.77 -1.29
CA ALA A 76 6.87 -36.17 -2.31
C ALA A 76 6.85 -34.64 -2.19
N LEU A 77 6.89 -33.95 -3.32
CA LEU A 77 6.87 -32.49 -3.34
C LEU A 77 5.54 -31.96 -2.79
N PRO A 78 5.56 -31.01 -1.84
CA PRO A 78 4.33 -30.42 -1.28
C PRO A 78 3.58 -29.56 -2.30
N TYR A 79 4.28 -29.08 -3.34
CA TYR A 79 3.74 -28.28 -4.43
C TYR A 79 4.45 -28.64 -5.74
N LYS A 80 3.78 -28.47 -6.88
CA LYS A 80 4.42 -28.64 -8.19
C LYS A 80 5.43 -27.52 -8.44
N ALA A 81 6.62 -27.89 -8.92
CA ALA A 81 7.70 -26.93 -9.18
C ALA A 81 7.33 -25.85 -10.22
N ASP A 82 6.54 -26.23 -11.24
CA ASP A 82 6.04 -25.31 -12.27
C ASP A 82 5.12 -24.22 -11.67
N ASP A 83 4.19 -24.61 -10.78
CA ASP A 83 3.27 -23.69 -10.12
C ASP A 83 4.03 -22.68 -9.23
N ILE A 84 5.03 -23.15 -8.46
CA ILE A 84 5.90 -22.26 -7.68
C ILE A 84 6.64 -21.28 -8.59
N SER A 85 7.22 -21.75 -9.69
CA SER A 85 7.98 -20.90 -10.61
C SER A 85 7.11 -19.79 -11.20
N LYS A 86 5.86 -20.10 -11.55
CA LYS A 86 4.88 -19.12 -12.04
C LYS A 86 4.48 -18.11 -10.97
N ILE A 87 4.22 -18.57 -9.73
CA ILE A 87 3.85 -17.70 -8.62
C ILE A 87 5.01 -16.77 -8.25
N VAL A 88 6.24 -17.27 -8.18
CA VAL A 88 7.45 -16.48 -7.93
C VAL A 88 7.62 -15.41 -9.02
N ALA A 89 7.54 -15.79 -10.29
CA ALA A 89 7.69 -14.84 -11.40
C ALA A 89 6.59 -13.75 -11.41
N ALA A 90 5.34 -14.12 -11.08
CA ALA A 90 4.25 -13.15 -10.94
C ALA A 90 4.50 -12.20 -9.76
N PHE A 91 4.98 -12.75 -8.62
CA PHE A 91 5.25 -11.98 -7.43
C PHE A 91 6.40 -10.98 -7.65
N ASP A 92 7.52 -11.41 -8.23
CA ASP A 92 8.67 -10.55 -8.54
C ASP A 92 8.28 -9.38 -9.46
N ARG A 93 7.37 -9.59 -10.42
CA ARG A 93 6.85 -8.52 -11.29
C ARG A 93 6.00 -7.50 -10.54
N ILE A 94 5.25 -7.92 -9.52
CA ILE A 94 4.33 -7.07 -8.75
C ILE A 94 5.07 -6.35 -7.60
N THR A 95 6.15 -6.95 -7.08
CA THR A 95 6.93 -6.38 -5.97
C THR A 95 8.16 -5.60 -6.39
N ASP A 96 8.43 -5.49 -7.69
CA ASP A 96 9.50 -4.67 -8.26
C ASP A 96 9.49 -3.24 -7.70
N SER A 97 10.34 -3.01 -6.70
CA SER A 97 10.34 -1.78 -5.92
C SER A 97 10.83 -0.60 -6.75
N ARG A 98 11.69 -0.85 -7.76
CA ARG A 98 12.11 0.15 -8.74
C ARG A 98 10.97 0.60 -9.62
N LYS A 99 10.16 -0.32 -10.16
CA LYS A 99 8.96 0.08 -10.91
C LYS A 99 8.00 0.90 -10.06
N LYS A 100 7.79 0.49 -8.80
CA LYS A 100 6.99 1.27 -7.85
C LYS A 100 7.59 2.66 -7.64
N ALA A 101 8.89 2.77 -7.41
CA ALA A 101 9.57 4.04 -7.23
C ALA A 101 9.40 4.96 -8.46
N VAL A 102 9.68 4.44 -9.67
CA VAL A 102 9.55 5.20 -10.92
C VAL A 102 8.13 5.70 -11.14
N TYR A 103 7.12 4.83 -11.10
CA TYR A 103 5.73 5.25 -11.31
C TYR A 103 5.23 6.22 -10.24
N THR A 104 5.71 6.05 -9.00
CA THR A 104 5.38 6.98 -7.91
C THR A 104 6.01 8.34 -8.17
N MET A 105 7.28 8.39 -8.62
CA MET A 105 7.97 9.64 -8.98
C MET A 105 7.26 10.37 -10.12
N GLU A 106 6.94 9.68 -11.21
CA GLU A 106 6.20 10.25 -12.34
C GLU A 106 4.84 10.82 -11.93
N SER A 107 4.10 10.08 -11.09
CA SER A 107 2.79 10.53 -10.60
C SER A 107 2.90 11.78 -9.71
N LEU A 108 3.94 11.84 -8.86
CA LEU A 108 4.13 13.03 -8.03
C LEU A 108 4.61 14.22 -8.84
N ASP A 109 5.53 14.03 -9.79
CA ASP A 109 6.00 15.11 -10.66
C ASP A 109 4.81 15.73 -11.41
N GLY A 110 3.93 14.92 -11.99
CA GLY A 110 2.69 15.39 -12.60
C GLY A 110 1.76 16.13 -11.62
N PHE A 111 1.64 15.66 -10.39
CA PHE A 111 0.89 16.38 -9.35
C PHE A 111 1.54 17.71 -8.97
N CYS A 112 2.86 17.77 -8.86
CA CYS A 112 3.61 18.97 -8.54
C CYS A 112 3.50 20.01 -9.66
N GLU A 113 3.55 19.57 -10.92
CA GLU A 113 3.30 20.42 -12.08
C GLU A 113 1.89 21.02 -12.03
N PHE A 114 0.87 20.18 -11.81
CA PHE A 114 -0.51 20.64 -11.64
C PHE A 114 -0.66 21.70 -10.53
N GLN A 115 -0.06 21.47 -9.36
CA GLN A 115 -0.10 22.42 -8.24
C GLN A 115 0.69 23.70 -8.55
N THR A 116 1.80 23.59 -9.27
CA THR A 116 2.61 24.74 -9.69
C THR A 116 1.82 25.62 -10.66
N GLU A 117 1.10 25.04 -11.61
CA GLU A 117 0.18 25.77 -12.47
C GLU A 117 -0.93 26.46 -11.68
N LEU A 118 -1.49 25.78 -10.67
CA LEU A 118 -2.52 26.34 -9.81
C LEU A 118 -1.99 27.53 -8.99
N ALA A 119 -0.76 27.43 -8.48
CA ALA A 119 -0.08 28.51 -7.79
C ALA A 119 0.17 29.70 -8.71
N ALA A 120 0.62 29.46 -9.95
CA ALA A 120 0.85 30.49 -10.95
C ALA A 120 -0.44 31.25 -11.34
N LYS A 121 -1.58 30.56 -11.35
CA LYS A 121 -2.91 31.15 -11.58
C LYS A 121 -3.51 31.82 -10.34
N SER A 122 -2.91 31.63 -9.16
CA SER A 122 -3.37 32.19 -7.89
C SER A 122 -2.62 33.47 -7.51
N LYS A 123 -3.17 34.24 -6.55
CA LYS A 123 -2.56 35.49 -6.04
C LYS A 123 -2.64 35.55 -4.51
N GLY A 124 -1.72 36.30 -3.92
CA GLY A 124 -1.66 36.53 -2.46
C GLY A 124 -1.47 35.23 -1.66
N ALA A 125 -2.05 35.18 -0.46
CA ALA A 125 -1.88 34.09 0.50
C ALA A 125 -2.12 32.69 -0.11
N LYS A 126 -3.15 32.54 -0.97
CA LYS A 126 -3.46 31.25 -1.59
C LYS A 126 -2.31 30.71 -2.44
N ARG A 127 -1.57 31.57 -3.13
CA ARG A 127 -0.40 31.15 -3.91
C ARG A 127 0.70 30.66 -2.97
N ASP A 128 0.95 31.40 -1.89
CA ASP A 128 2.02 31.10 -0.96
C ASP A 128 1.73 29.80 -0.19
N ASP A 129 0.47 29.56 0.20
CA ASP A 129 0.01 28.30 0.82
C ASP A 129 0.25 27.08 -0.08
N ILE A 130 -0.03 27.20 -1.39
CA ILE A 130 0.20 26.12 -2.36
C ILE A 130 1.70 25.82 -2.48
N LEU A 131 2.52 26.88 -2.57
CA LEU A 131 3.98 26.73 -2.71
C LEU A 131 4.61 26.11 -1.45
N ASP A 132 4.13 26.45 -0.27
CA ASP A 132 4.64 25.89 0.98
C ASP A 132 4.20 24.44 1.18
N SER A 133 2.95 24.12 0.80
CA SER A 133 2.47 22.73 0.76
C SER A 133 3.31 21.87 -0.20
N LEU A 134 3.64 22.40 -1.38
CA LEU A 134 4.49 21.71 -2.35
C LEU A 134 5.87 21.37 -1.81
N LYS A 135 6.52 22.32 -1.11
CA LYS A 135 7.83 22.07 -0.46
C LYS A 135 7.74 20.96 0.57
N ALA A 136 6.70 20.99 1.42
CA ALA A 136 6.53 20.00 2.48
C ALA A 136 6.29 18.59 1.92
N VAL A 137 5.43 18.47 0.91
CA VAL A 137 5.13 17.20 0.24
C VAL A 137 6.36 16.61 -0.42
N ARG A 138 7.15 17.44 -1.12
CA ARG A 138 8.35 16.96 -1.84
C ARG A 138 9.39 16.34 -0.90
N VAL A 139 9.63 16.96 0.25
CA VAL A 139 10.55 16.41 1.27
C VAL A 139 10.07 15.08 1.85
N GLN A 140 8.77 14.94 2.11
CA GLN A 140 8.21 13.68 2.59
C GLN A 140 8.30 12.58 1.53
N PHE A 141 8.13 12.96 0.28
CA PHE A 141 8.18 12.05 -0.83
C PHE A 141 9.58 11.52 -1.13
N ASP A 142 10.59 12.39 -1.13
CA ASP A 142 11.98 11.97 -1.34
C ASP A 142 12.41 10.92 -0.31
N LYS A 143 11.95 11.05 0.93
CA LYS A 143 12.15 10.04 1.99
C LYS A 143 11.48 8.70 1.64
N TYR A 144 10.24 8.74 1.13
CA TYR A 144 9.52 7.54 0.74
C TYR A 144 10.17 6.84 -0.46
N ILE A 145 10.60 7.58 -1.49
CA ILE A 145 11.34 7.02 -2.64
C ILE A 145 12.66 6.39 -2.17
N THR A 146 13.39 7.08 -1.30
CA THR A 146 14.62 6.53 -0.71
C THR A 146 14.34 5.22 0.02
N GLN A 147 13.26 5.14 0.78
CA GLN A 147 12.83 3.91 1.44
C GLN A 147 12.50 2.79 0.43
N LEU A 148 11.78 3.10 -0.65
CA LEU A 148 11.45 2.11 -1.69
C LEU A 148 12.71 1.52 -2.33
N LEU A 149 13.71 2.36 -2.65
CA LEU A 149 14.96 1.95 -3.29
C LEU A 149 15.92 1.20 -2.34
N GLN A 150 15.78 1.37 -1.02
CA GLN A 150 16.60 0.66 -0.01
C GLN A 150 16.09 -0.75 0.31
N HIS A 151 14.86 -1.09 -0.06
CA HIS A 151 14.24 -2.39 0.22
C HIS A 151 14.23 -3.36 -0.97
N ASP A 152 15.07 -3.09 -1.98
CA ASP A 152 15.32 -3.93 -3.15
C ASP A 152 16.46 -4.95 -2.89
#